data_AF-A0A6V7IB73-F1
#
_entry.id   AF-A0A6V7IB73-F1
#
_cell.length_a   1.000
_cell.length_b   1.000
_cell.length_c   1.000
_cell.angle_alpha   90.00
_cell.angle_beta   90.00
_cell.angle_gamma   90.00
#
_symmetry.space_group_name_H-M   'P 1'
#
loop_
_entity.id
_entity.type
_entity.pdbx_description
1 polymer ?
#
loop_
_entity_poly.entity_id
_entity_poly.type
_entity_poly.pdbx_seq_one_letter_code
_entity_poly.pdbx_strand_id
1 'polypeptide(L)' 'GAPGTIVVRVGNNRPDLGTNPICNRFTGPLEEGQPLFLPCNPPMPGAFVSVHLESAAPTPAPVQLSLCEAFVYTDQ' A
#
# COMPACT_ATOMS: atom_id res chain seq x y z
N GLY A 1 -4.75 -6.45 -16.06
CA GLY A 1 -3.85 -6.47 -14.89
C GLY A 1 -3.81 -7.82 -14.20
N ALA A 2 -2.83 -8.03 -13.31
CA ALA A 2 -2.77 -9.20 -12.44
C ALA A 2 -3.59 -8.95 -11.16
N PRO A 3 -4.34 -9.95 -10.63
CA PRO A 3 -5.03 -9.77 -9.36
C PRO A 3 -4.01 -9.62 -8.24
N GLY A 4 -4.17 -8.58 -7.42
CA GLY A 4 -3.31 -8.35 -6.26
C GLY A 4 -4.01 -7.52 -5.20
N THR A 5 -3.45 -7.56 -3.99
CA THR A 5 -3.91 -6.74 -2.87
C THR A 5 -2.81 -5.77 -2.47
N ILE A 6 -3.10 -4.47 -2.56
CA ILE A 6 -2.20 -3.42 -2.08
C ILE A 6 -2.70 -2.95 -0.72
N VAL A 7 -1.79 -2.94 0.26
CA VAL A 7 -2.05 -2.43 1.61
C VAL A 7 -1.18 -1.22 1.85
N VAL A 8 -1.81 -0.09 2.15
CA VAL A 8 -1.13 1.14 2.55
C VAL A 8 -1.24 1.29 4.06
N ARG A 9 -0.13 1.53 4.75
CA ARG A 9 -0.12 1.83 6.19
C ARG A 9 0.48 3.21 6.43
N VAL A 10 0.01 3.86 7.48
CA VAL A 10 0.50 5.18 7.90
C VAL A 10 0.69 5.18 9.41
N GLY A 11 1.83 5.67 9.89
CA GLY A 11 2.09 5.79 11.32
C GLY A 11 3.51 6.25 11.65
N ASN A 12 3.91 6.10 12.91
CA ASN A 12 5.19 6.59 13.43
C ASN A 12 6.15 5.46 13.84
N ASN A 13 5.74 4.20 13.77
CA ASN A 13 6.55 3.08 14.26
C ASN A 13 7.57 2.59 13.23
N ARG A 14 8.70 2.11 13.74
CA ARG A 14 9.70 1.30 13.01
C ARG A 14 9.96 0.01 13.82
N PRO A 15 9.79 -1.19 13.23
CA PRO A 15 9.39 -1.46 11.85
C PRO A 15 7.92 -1.13 11.58
N ASP A 16 7.61 -0.76 10.34
CA ASP A 16 6.25 -0.45 9.91
C ASP A 16 5.35 -1.71 9.83
N LEU A 17 5.87 -2.78 9.21
CA LEU A 17 5.09 -3.97 8.88
C LEU A 17 4.46 -4.58 10.13
N GLY A 18 3.13 -4.66 10.13
CA GLY A 18 2.35 -5.21 11.24
C GLY A 18 2.19 -4.29 12.46
N THR A 19 2.83 -3.12 12.49
CA THR A 19 2.80 -2.20 13.64
C THR A 19 2.00 -0.93 13.36
N ASN A 20 2.18 -0.30 12.20
CA ASN A 20 1.40 0.88 11.83
C ASN A 20 -0.01 0.50 11.32
N PRO A 21 -1.05 1.31 11.61
CA PRO A 21 -2.41 1.03 11.16
C PRO A 21 -2.55 1.09 9.63
N ILE A 22 -3.52 0.33 9.11
CA ILE A 22 -3.84 0.32 7.69
C ILE A 22 -4.62 1.60 7.36
N CYS A 23 -4.09 2.38 6.42
CA CYS A 23 -4.77 3.53 5.81
C CYS A 23 -5.80 3.07 4.78
N ASN A 24 -5.39 2.16 3.89
CA ASN A 24 -6.23 1.68 2.80
C ASN A 24 -5.82 0.25 2.38
N ARG A 25 -6.79 -0.52 1.86
CA ARG A 25 -6.57 -1.82 1.26
C ARG A 25 -7.33 -1.90 -0.07
N PHE A 26 -6.58 -1.96 -1.16
CA PHE A 26 -7.12 -2.22 -2.48
C PHE A 26 -6.99 -3.70 -2.82
N THR A 27 -8.03 -4.30 -3.40
CA THR A 27 -7.98 -5.66 -3.95
C THR A 27 -8.62 -5.64 -5.32
N GLY A 28 -7.87 -6.03 -6.34
CA GLY A 28 -8.34 -5.95 -7.71
C GLY A 28 -7.23 -6.16 -8.73
N PRO A 29 -7.50 -5.89 -10.01
CA PRO A 29 -6.50 -5.92 -11.04
C PRO A 29 -5.50 -4.78 -10.86
N LEU A 30 -4.21 -5.12 -10.84
CA LEU A 30 -3.09 -4.18 -10.89
C LEU A 30 -2.60 -4.10 -12.33
N GLU A 31 -2.71 -2.92 -12.93
CA GLU A 31 -2.27 -2.65 -14.30
C GLU A 31 -1.04 -1.74 -14.30
N GLU A 32 -0.05 -2.10 -15.11
CA GLU A 32 1.15 -1.28 -15.25
C GLU A 32 0.79 0.09 -15.85
N GLY A 33 1.32 1.16 -15.24
CA GLY A 33 1.03 2.53 -15.65
C GLY A 33 -0.32 3.09 -15.19
N GLN A 34 -1.20 2.29 -14.59
CA GLN A 34 -2.45 2.79 -14.02
C GLN A 34 -2.22 3.34 -12.60
N PRO A 35 -2.51 4.63 -12.33
CA PRO A 35 -2.40 5.18 -10.99
C PRO A 35 -3.52 4.64 -10.08
N LEU A 36 -3.17 4.31 -8.84
CA LEU A 36 -4.13 3.95 -7.79
C LEU A 36 -4.33 5.12 -6.84
N PHE A 37 -5.59 5.53 -6.64
CA PHE A 37 -5.95 6.55 -5.67
C PHE A 37 -6.50 5.88 -4.40
N LEU A 38 -5.74 5.94 -3.32
CA LEU A 38 -5.99 5.20 -2.08
C LEU A 38 -6.12 6.16 -0.88
N PRO A 39 -7.30 6.78 -0.67
CA PRO A 39 -7.47 7.73 0.43
C PRO A 39 -7.51 7.02 1.79
N CYS A 40 -6.92 7.63 2.81
CA CYS A 40 -7.13 7.20 4.20
C CYS A 40 -8.46 7.77 4.70
N ASN A 41 -9.31 6.94 5.30
CA ASN A 41 -10.56 7.39 5.92
C ASN A 41 -10.79 6.70 7.27
N PRO A 42 -10.66 7.42 8.41
CA PRO A 42 -10.37 8.86 8.53
C PRO A 42 -8.93 9.22 8.12
N PRO A 43 -8.61 10.52 7.90
CA PRO A 43 -7.23 10.98 7.78
C PRO A 43 -6.41 10.52 8.99
N MET A 44 -5.20 10.00 8.74
CA MET A 44 -4.36 9.42 9.79
C MET A 44 -3.03 10.18 9.91
N PRO A 45 -2.60 10.55 11.13
CA PRO A 45 -1.29 11.13 11.34
C PRO A 45 -0.18 10.08 11.26
N GLY A 46 0.96 10.43 10.68
CA GLY A 46 2.14 9.57 10.66
C GLY A 46 3.32 10.19 9.92
N ALA A 47 4.53 9.90 10.38
CA ALA A 47 5.78 10.27 9.72
C ALA A 47 6.18 9.28 8.62
N PHE A 48 5.57 8.09 8.58
CA PHE A 48 5.89 7.03 7.64
C PHE A 48 4.64 6.55 6.91
N VAL A 49 4.80 6.38 5.60
CA VAL A 49 3.84 5.72 4.71
C VAL A 49 4.54 4.51 4.11
N SER A 50 3.87 3.36 4.12
CA SER A 50 4.35 2.15 3.50
C SER A 50 3.31 1.55 2.57
N VAL A 51 3.79 0.87 1.54
CA VAL A 51 2.97 0.21 0.53
C VAL A 51 3.44 -1.24 0.43
N HIS A 52 2.52 -2.17 0.61
CA HIS A 52 2.79 -3.61 0.62
C HIS A 52 1.93 -4.31 -0.43
N LEU A 53 2.50 -5.28 -1.14
CA LEU A 53 1.77 -6.20 -2.00
C LEU A 53 1.55 -7.50 -1.25
N GLU A 54 0.30 -7.82 -0.96
CA GLU A 54 -0.11 -9.12 -0.42
C GLU A 54 -0.39 -10.07 -1.59
N SER A 55 0.24 -11.25 -1.58
CA SER A 55 -0.08 -12.29 -2.57
C SER A 55 -1.31 -13.08 -2.15
N ALA A 56 -2.23 -13.24 -3.09
CA ALA A 56 -3.43 -14.05 -2.93
C ALA A 56 -3.15 -15.57 -2.98
N ALA A 57 -1.96 -15.99 -3.41
CA ALA A 57 -1.61 -17.41 -3.53
C ALA A 57 -0.21 -17.69 -2.93
N PRO A 58 0.01 -18.88 -2.32
CA PRO A 58 1.34 -19.35 -2.00
C PRO A 58 2.09 -19.64 -3.30
N THR A 59 2.73 -18.62 -3.87
CA THR A 59 3.60 -18.76 -5.03
C THR A 59 5.02 -19.10 -4.55
N PRO A 60 5.71 -20.04 -5.22
CA PRO A 60 7.10 -20.39 -4.89
C PRO A 60 8.10 -19.26 -5.15
N ALA A 61 7.69 -18.20 -5.87
CA ALA A 61 8.49 -17.01 -6.13
C ALA A 61 8.17 -15.89 -5.14
N PRO A 62 9.18 -15.10 -4.70
CA PRO A 62 8.96 -13.94 -3.86
C PRO A 62 8.11 -12.90 -4.60
N VAL A 63 7.14 -12.36 -3.89
CA VAL A 63 6.21 -11.35 -4.37
C VAL A 63 6.98 -10.03 -4.49
N GLN A 64 7.14 -9.51 -5.70
CA GLN A 64 7.87 -8.27 -5.96
C GLN A 64 6.89 -7.12 -6.16
N LEU A 65 7.06 -6.04 -5.39
CA LEU A 65 6.36 -4.78 -5.59
C LEU A 65 7.30 -3.79 -6.29
N SER A 66 6.87 -3.27 -7.43
CA SER A 66 7.52 -2.16 -8.13
C SER A 66 6.56 -0.99 -8.20
N LEU A 67 7.02 0.21 -7.83
CA LEU A 67 6.26 1.45 -7.88
C LEU A 67 7.00 2.43 -8.80
N CYS A 68 6.30 2.96 -9.80
CA CYS A 68 6.88 3.99 -10.66
C CYS A 68 7.01 5.32 -9.90
N GLU A 69 5.97 5.69 -9.16
CA GLU A 69 5.91 6.92 -8.40
C GLU A 69 4.85 6.79 -7.29
N ALA A 70 5.03 7.52 -6.19
CA ALA A 70 4.06 7.59 -5.10
C ALA A 70 3.92 9.03 -4.61
N PHE A 71 2.70 9.55 -4.63
CA PHE A 71 2.37 10.87 -4.12
C PHE A 71 1.55 10.72 -2.84
N VAL A 72 1.92 11.48 -1.81
CA VAL A 72 1.17 11.55 -0.55
C VAL A 72 0.54 12.93 -0.48
N TYR A 73 -0.79 12.97 -0.46
CA TYR A 73 -1.56 14.20 -0.32
C TYR A 73 -1.97 14.36 1.14
N THR A 74 -1.61 15.49 1.72
CA THR A 74 -1.97 15.89 3.08
C THR A 74 -2.83 17.14 3.03
N ASP A 75 -3.55 17.41 4.10
CA ASP A 75 -4.34 18.64 4.30
C ASP A 75 -3.50 19.85 4.72
N GLN A 76 -2.16 19.74 4.66
CA GLN A 76 -1.20 20.77 5.05
C GLN A 76 -0.85 21.75 3.92
#